data_AF-A0A957ZWE2-F1
#
_entry.id   AF-A0A957ZWE2-F1
#
_cell.length_a   1.000
_cell.length_b   1.000
_cell.length_c   1.000
_cell.angle_alpha   90.00
_cell.angle_beta   90.00
_cell.angle_gamma   90.00
#
_symmetry.space_group_name_H-M   'P 1'
#
loop_
_entity.id
_entity.type
_entity.pdbx_description
1 polymer ?
#
loop_
_entity_poly.entity_id
_entity_poly.type
_entity_poly.pdbx_seq_one_letter_code
_entity_poly.pdbx_strand_id
1 'polypeptide(L)'
;MANVVDRTSFGAMRERAVAADAVADGASPFRDGAKTFFHKGTNGRWRDVLTDAEPAMYEQTKADVLSPDCARWLEDGRLGLAK
;
A
#
# COMPACT_ATOMS: atom_id res chain seq x y z
N MET A 1 -3.33 3.05 23.89
CA MET A 1 -3.12 3.37 22.46
C MET A 1 -1.73 2.99 21.96
N ALA A 2 -0.65 3.23 22.71
CA ALA A 2 0.72 2.84 22.31
C ALA A 2 0.87 1.36 21.89
N ASN A 3 0.20 0.43 22.58
CA ASN A 3 0.21 -1.00 22.24
C ASN A 3 -0.40 -1.31 20.87
N VAL A 4 -1.46 -0.61 20.47
CA VAL A 4 -2.10 -0.84 19.17
C VAL A 4 -1.19 -0.37 18.05
N VAL A 5 -0.66 0.86 18.16
CA VAL A 5 0.24 1.45 17.15
C VAL A 5 1.45 0.56 16.90
N ASP A 6 2.09 0.08 17.96
CA ASP A 6 3.25 -0.81 17.88
C ASP A 6 2.91 -2.14 17.19
N ARG A 7 1.85 -2.81 17.64
CA ARG A 7 1.41 -4.10 17.07
C ARG A 7 0.90 -4.01 15.64
N THR A 8 0.43 -2.84 15.21
CA THR A 8 -0.01 -2.56 13.83
C THR A 8 1.08 -1.88 13.01
N SER A 9 2.29 -1.71 13.55
CA SER A 9 3.41 -1.24 12.75
C SER A 9 3.74 -2.24 11.65
N PHE A 10 4.25 -1.76 10.52
CA PHE A 10 4.61 -2.62 9.39
C PHE A 10 5.61 -3.72 9.79
N GLY A 11 6.61 -3.38 10.60
CA GLY A 11 7.62 -4.32 11.10
C GLY A 11 6.99 -5.43 11.94
N ALA A 12 6.23 -5.06 12.97
CA ALA A 12 5.59 -6.04 13.86
C ALA A 12 4.61 -6.95 13.12
N MET A 13 3.82 -6.40 12.18
CA MET A 13 2.91 -7.21 11.36
C MET A 13 3.66 -8.17 10.44
N ARG A 14 4.74 -7.71 9.80
CA ARG A 14 5.58 -8.53 8.92
C ARG A 14 6.24 -9.67 9.66
N GLU A 15 6.86 -9.41 10.81
CA GLU A 15 7.50 -10.43 11.63
C GLU A 15 6.50 -11.50 12.08
N ARG A 16 5.34 -11.08 12.56
CA ARG A 16 4.26 -12.00 12.95
C ARG A 16 3.77 -12.84 11.77
N ALA A 17 3.61 -12.24 10.58
CA ALA A 17 3.17 -12.97 9.41
C ALA A 17 4.23 -13.98 8.93
N VAL A 18 5.51 -13.63 8.96
CA VAL A 18 6.60 -14.56 8.64
C VAL A 18 6.66 -15.72 9.64
N ALA A 19 6.46 -15.46 10.93
CA ALA A 19 6.39 -16.50 11.94
C ALA A 19 5.18 -17.43 11.75
N ALA A 20 4.02 -16.88 11.36
CA ALA A 20 2.81 -17.66 11.08
C ALA A 20 2.97 -18.54 9.82
N ASP A 21 3.54 -17.99 8.75
CA ASP A 21 3.81 -18.73 7.51
C ASP A 21 4.79 -19.90 7.74
N ALA A 22 5.76 -19.74 8.64
CA ALA A 22 6.75 -20.78 8.93
C ALA A 22 6.16 -22.02 9.61
N VAL A 23 4.98 -21.88 10.24
CA VAL A 23 4.30 -22.97 10.97
C VAL A 23 2.99 -23.39 10.31
N ALA A 24 2.62 -22.78 9.18
CA ALA A 24 1.40 -23.09 8.47
C ALA A 24 1.52 -24.42 7.70
N ASP A 25 0.46 -25.23 7.73
CA ASP A 25 0.37 -26.41 6.88
C ASP A 25 0.05 -26.00 5.44
N GLY A 26 0.92 -26.40 4.51
CA GLY A 26 0.78 -26.11 3.08
C GLY A 26 1.68 -24.99 2.58
N ALA A 27 1.76 -24.87 1.24
CA ALA A 27 2.55 -23.82 0.62
C ALA A 27 1.81 -22.48 0.68
N SER A 28 2.55 -21.39 0.92
CA SER A 28 2.01 -20.04 0.84
C SER A 28 1.45 -19.75 -0.57
N PRO A 29 0.33 -19.02 -0.69
CA PRO A 29 -0.19 -18.54 -1.98
C PRO A 29 0.72 -17.50 -2.64
N PHE A 30 1.60 -16.85 -1.87
CA PHE A 30 2.59 -15.91 -2.35
C PHE A 30 3.96 -16.60 -2.53
N ARG A 31 4.64 -16.28 -3.63
CA ARG A 31 6.05 -16.64 -3.86
C ARG A 31 6.91 -16.13 -2.70
N ASP A 32 7.64 -16.99 -2.00
CA ASP A 32 8.45 -16.65 -0.80
C ASP A 32 7.65 -16.22 0.45
N GLY A 33 6.34 -16.50 0.50
CA GLY A 33 5.55 -16.35 1.71
C GLY A 33 5.22 -14.90 2.08
N ALA A 34 4.99 -14.70 3.37
CA ALA A 34 4.74 -13.40 3.98
C ALA A 34 5.88 -12.39 3.77
N LYS A 35 7.10 -12.85 3.46
CA LYS A 35 8.26 -11.98 3.24
C LYS A 35 8.08 -11.07 2.01
N THR A 36 7.47 -11.59 0.95
CA THR A 36 7.17 -10.85 -0.29
C THR A 36 5.82 -10.17 -0.23
N PHE A 37 4.84 -10.73 0.49
CA PHE A 37 3.58 -10.04 0.77
C PHE A 37 3.84 -8.71 1.49
N PHE A 38 4.64 -8.73 2.57
CA PHE A 38 5.14 -7.53 3.24
C PHE A 38 6.45 -7.03 2.63
N HIS A 39 6.37 -6.35 1.48
CA HIS A 39 7.55 -5.93 0.72
C HIS A 39 8.35 -4.77 1.34
N LYS A 40 7.89 -3.50 1.24
CA LYS A 40 8.67 -2.33 1.73
C LYS A 40 7.95 -1.40 2.71
N GLY A 41 6.62 -1.44 2.81
CA GLY A 41 5.87 -0.63 3.79
C GLY A 41 6.05 0.89 3.66
N THR A 42 6.36 1.39 2.47
CA THR A 42 6.67 2.80 2.19
C THR A 42 5.81 3.34 1.04
N ASN A 43 5.45 4.62 1.12
CA ASN A 43 4.64 5.32 0.13
C ASN A 43 5.50 5.88 -1.01
N GLY A 44 4.87 6.15 -2.16
CA GLY A 44 5.53 6.84 -3.28
C GLY A 44 6.46 5.96 -4.13
N ARG A 45 6.50 4.65 -3.88
CA ARG A 45 7.38 3.70 -4.59
C ARG A 45 7.16 3.63 -6.10
N TRP A 46 5.98 4.02 -6.58
CA TRP A 46 5.67 4.05 -8.01
C TRP A 46 6.54 5.05 -8.77
N ARG A 47 7.05 6.10 -8.11
CA ARG A 47 7.89 7.14 -8.74
C ARG A 47 9.19 6.59 -9.30
N ASP A 48 9.73 5.54 -8.68
CA ASP A 48 10.97 4.89 -9.11
C ASP A 48 10.72 3.71 -10.07
N VAL A 49 9.46 3.41 -10.38
CA VAL A 49 9.04 2.25 -11.20
C VAL A 49 8.44 2.71 -12.52
N LEU A 50 7.65 3.77 -12.47
CA LEU A 50 6.96 4.32 -13.63
C LEU A 50 7.89 5.26 -14.42
N THR A 51 7.76 5.21 -15.73
CA THR A 51 8.29 6.18 -16.69
C THR A 51 7.54 7.50 -16.62
N ASP A 52 8.14 8.56 -17.16
CA ASP A 52 7.54 9.91 -17.15
C ASP A 52 6.19 10.00 -17.88
N ALA A 53 5.89 9.07 -18.80
CA ALA A 53 4.65 9.06 -19.57
C ALA A 53 3.45 8.48 -18.78
N GLU A 54 3.69 7.58 -17.83
CA GLU A 54 2.64 6.88 -17.10
C GLU A 54 1.88 7.76 -16.09
N PRO A 55 2.52 8.71 -15.37
CA PRO A 55 1.82 9.70 -14.57
C PRO A 55 0.83 10.55 -15.40
N ALA A 56 1.15 10.89 -16.65
CA ALA A 56 0.24 11.64 -17.50
C ALA A 56 -1.02 10.82 -17.84
N MET A 57 -0.86 9.52 -18.11
CA MET A 57 -1.98 8.60 -18.32
C MET A 57 -2.85 8.45 -17.07
N TYR A 58 -2.22 8.41 -15.89
CA TYR A 58 -2.93 8.42 -14.61
C TYR A 58 -3.79 9.68 -14.44
N GLU A 59 -3.21 10.87 -14.66
CA GLU A 59 -3.93 12.15 -14.54
C GLU A 59 -5.13 12.23 -15.49
N GLN A 60 -4.95 11.80 -16.74
CA GLN A 60 -6.03 11.77 -17.73
C GLN A 60 -7.16 10.82 -17.28
N THR A 61 -6.82 9.58 -16.92
CA THR A 61 -7.81 8.58 -16.50
C THR A 61 -8.56 9.04 -15.24
N LYS A 62 -7.83 9.62 -14.28
CA LYS A 62 -8.40 10.18 -13.04
C LYS A 62 -9.46 11.25 -13.35
N ALA A 63 -9.17 12.17 -14.28
CA ALA A 63 -10.11 13.22 -14.68
C ALA A 63 -11.33 12.67 -15.44
N ASP A 64 -11.15 11.61 -16.24
CA ASP A 64 -12.22 11.02 -17.04
C ASP A 64 -13.22 10.21 -16.19
N VAL A 65 -12.75 9.55 -15.13
CA VAL A 65 -13.57 8.57 -14.36
C VAL A 65 -13.99 9.04 -12.97
N LEU A 66 -13.36 10.08 -12.41
CA LEU A 66 -13.65 10.56 -11.06
C LEU A 66 -14.16 12.00 -11.08
N SER A 67 -15.08 12.30 -10.16
CA SER A 67 -15.39 13.69 -9.82
C SER A 67 -14.17 14.36 -9.16
N PRO A 68 -14.07 15.71 -9.20
CA PRO A 68 -12.96 16.42 -8.58
C PRO A 68 -12.76 16.10 -7.09
N ASP A 69 -13.83 15.87 -6.35
CA ASP A 69 -13.76 15.58 -4.91
C ASP A 69 -13.26 14.16 -4.65
N CYS A 70 -13.72 13.19 -5.45
CA CYS A 70 -13.21 11.81 -5.40
C CYS A 70 -11.73 11.74 -5.77
N ALA A 71 -11.32 12.48 -6.81
CA ALA A 71 -9.92 12.56 -7.22
C ALA A 71 -9.02 13.11 -6.10
N ARG A 72 -9.40 14.22 -5.46
CA ARG A 72 -8.65 14.79 -4.33
C ARG A 72 -8.60 13.83 -3.13
N TRP A 73 -9.71 13.18 -2.80
CA TRP A 73 -9.73 12.21 -1.71
C TRP A 73 -8.85 10.98 -2.00
N LEU A 74 -8.79 10.52 -3.25
CA LEU A 74 -7.95 9.38 -3.62
C LEU A 74 -6.45 9.66 -3.38
N GLU A 75 -6.00 10.89 -3.65
CA GLU A 75 -4.58 11.26 -3.56
C GLU A 75 -4.17 11.69 -2.14
N ASP A 76 -5.00 12.50 -1.50
CA ASP A 76 -4.68 13.16 -0.22
C ASP A 76 -5.46 12.58 0.97
N GLY A 77 -6.32 11.58 0.72
CA GLY A 77 -7.19 10.99 1.72
C GLY A 77 -8.09 12.03 2.38
N ARG A 78 -8.20 11.95 3.71
CA ARG A 78 -8.99 12.90 4.51
C ARG A 78 -8.53 14.36 4.39
N LEU A 79 -7.29 14.61 3.98
CA LEU A 79 -6.76 15.97 3.83
C LEU A 79 -7.22 16.62 2.52
N GLY A 80 -7.57 15.84 1.48
CA GLY A 80 -8.03 16.36 0.18
C GLY A 80 -9.48 16.84 0.15
N LEU A 81 -10.26 16.51 1.18
CA LEU A 81 -11.65 16.93 1.33
C LEU A 81 -11.84 18.12 2.28
N ALA A 82 -10.80 18.47 3.05
CA ALA A 82 -10.83 19.66 3.89
C ALA A 82 -10.52 20.89 3.02
N LYS A 83 -11.55 21.68 2.74
CA LYS A 83 -11.44 23.07 2.30
C LYS A 83 -11.97 23.97 3.42
#